data_AF-G8GIC6-F1
#
_entry.id   AF-G8GIC6-F1
#
_cell.length_a   1.000
_cell.length_b   1.000
_cell.length_c   1.000
_cell.angle_alpha   90.00
_cell.angle_beta   90.00
_cell.angle_gamma   90.00
#
_symmetry.space_group_name_H-M   'P 1'
#
loop_
_entity.id
_entity.type
_entity.pdbx_description
1 polymer ?
#
loop_
_entity_poly.entity_id
_entity_poly.type
_entity_poly.pdbx_seq_one_letter_code
_entity_poly.pdbx_strand_id
1 'polypeptide(L)'
;AYKNVIGARRASWRIISSIEQKEENKGVEEKLEMIKNYRSQVEKELRDICSDILEVLDKHLIPCATTGESKVFYYKMKGDYH
;
A
#
# COMPACT_ATOMS: atom_id res chain seq x y z
N ALA A 1 8.40 -5.28 -10.15
CA ALA A 1 9.00 -4.66 -8.95
C ALA A 1 7.95 -4.22 -7.93
N TYR A 2 7.02 -3.30 -8.27
CA TYR A 2 6.00 -2.75 -7.34
C TYR A 2 5.14 -3.77 -6.58
N LYS A 3 4.73 -4.87 -7.25
CA LYS A 3 3.94 -5.94 -6.62
C LYS A 3 4.62 -6.56 -5.39
N ASN A 4 5.94 -6.74 -5.42
CA ASN A 4 6.68 -7.36 -4.32
C ASN A 4 6.86 -6.40 -3.15
N VAL A 5 7.13 -5.12 -3.45
CA VAL A 5 7.29 -4.07 -2.44
C VAL A 5 5.97 -3.85 -1.69
N ILE A 6 4.86 -3.72 -2.42
CA ILE A 6 3.54 -3.56 -1.81
C ILE A 6 3.12 -4.82 -1.06
N GLY A 7 3.42 -6.01 -1.58
CA GLY A 7 3.17 -7.28 -0.89
C GLY A 7 3.85 -7.34 0.49
N ALA A 8 5.12 -6.97 0.56
CA ALA A 8 5.88 -6.93 1.81
C ALA A 8 5.30 -5.89 2.80
N ARG A 9 4.98 -4.69 2.33
CA ARG A 9 4.39 -3.63 3.16
C ARG A 9 2.99 -3.98 3.66
N ARG A 10 2.13 -4.60 2.83
CA ARG A 10 0.81 -5.12 3.24
C ARG A 10 0.92 -6.24 4.28
N ALA A 11 1.91 -7.11 4.15
CA ALA A 11 2.17 -8.14 5.15
C ALA A 11 2.59 -7.51 6.49
N SER A 12 3.50 -6.53 6.46
CA SER A 12 3.92 -5.79 7.65
C SER A 12 2.76 -5.06 8.32
N TRP A 13 1.93 -4.35 7.55
CA TRP A 13 0.72 -3.68 8.05
C TRP A 13 -0.23 -4.67 8.75
N ARG A 14 -0.52 -5.84 8.15
CA ARG A 14 -1.38 -6.86 8.78
C ARG A 14 -0.83 -7.36 10.12
N ILE A 15 0.48 -7.55 10.22
CA ILE A 15 1.13 -7.98 11.46
C ILE A 15 0.98 -6.89 12.52
N ILE A 16 1.27 -5.63 12.18
CA ILE A 16 1.19 -4.50 13.11
C ILE A 16 -0.25 -4.31 13.60
N SER A 17 -1.24 -4.34 12.71
CA SER A 17 -2.66 -4.24 13.09
C SER A 17 -3.08 -5.39 14.02
N SER A 18 -2.54 -6.59 13.81
CA SER A 18 -2.80 -7.74 14.72
C SER A 18 -2.15 -7.57 16.09
N ILE A 19 -1.00 -6.89 16.17
CA ILE A 19 -0.32 -6.55 17.43
C ILE A 19 -1.08 -5.45 18.16
N GLU A 20 -1.51 -4.40 17.44
CA GLU A 20 -2.34 -3.31 17.97
C GLU A 20 -3.59 -3.87 18.66
N GLN A 21 -4.34 -4.72 17.97
CA GLN A 21 -5.56 -5.32 18.52
C GLN A 21 -5.29 -6.18 19.77
N LYS A 22 -4.13 -6.85 19.85
CA LYS A 22 -3.74 -7.62 21.03
C LYS A 22 -3.35 -6.74 22.21
N GLU A 23 -2.67 -5.62 21.96
CA GLU A 23 -2.27 -4.69 23.01
C GLU A 23 -3.43 -3.80 23.49
N GLU A 24 -4.42 -3.51 22.64
CA GLU A 24 -5.67 -2.83 23.06
C GLU A 24 -6.39 -3.62 24.15
N ASN A 25 -6.36 -4.95 24.09
CA ASN A 25 -6.96 -5.82 25.11
C ASN A 25 -6.19 -5.85 26.45
N LYS A 26 -4.94 -5.35 26.49
CA LYS A 26 -4.10 -5.36 27.70
C LYS A 26 -4.12 -4.03 28.47
N GLY A 27 -4.59 -2.95 27.86
CA GLY A 27 -4.78 -1.65 28.50
C GLY A 27 -3.49 -0.85 28.78
N VAL A 28 -2.37 -1.14 28.11
CA VAL A 28 -1.12 -0.37 28.27
C VAL A 28 -1.07 0.76 27.23
N GLU A 29 -1.44 1.98 27.64
CA GLU A 29 -1.57 3.15 26.76
C GLU A 29 -0.28 3.57 26.03
N GLU A 30 0.86 3.59 26.72
CA GLU A 30 2.13 4.04 26.13
C GLU A 30 2.56 3.14 24.95
N LYS A 31 2.41 1.82 25.11
CA LYS A 31 2.72 0.86 24.04
C LYS A 31 1.76 0.98 22.87
N LEU A 32 0.49 1.24 23.16
CA LEU A 32 -0.53 1.45 22.15
C LEU A 32 -0.25 2.66 21.26
N GLU A 33 0.20 3.76 21.84
CA GLU A 33 0.54 4.96 21.10
C GLU A 33 1.73 4.72 20.15
N MET A 34 2.78 4.03 20.62
CA MET A 34 3.91 3.65 19.76
C MET A 34 3.49 2.77 18.58
N ILE A 35 2.63 1.77 18.84
CA ILE A 35 2.12 0.86 17.79
C ILE A 35 1.26 1.63 16.78
N LYS A 36 0.39 2.53 17.25
CA LYS A 36 -0.45 3.38 16.41
C LYS A 36 0.38 4.29 15.49
N ASN A 37 1.41 4.92 16.03
CA ASN A 37 2.34 5.73 15.24
C ASN A 37 3.07 4.90 14.18
N TYR A 38 3.58 3.72 14.55
CA TYR A 38 4.27 2.86 13.60
C TYR A 38 3.33 2.33 12.50
N ARG A 39 2.09 1.96 12.84
CA ARG A 39 1.06 1.61 11.85
C ARG A 39 0.79 2.76 10.89
N SER A 40 0.62 3.98 11.40
CA SER A 40 0.37 5.17 10.59
C SER A 40 1.51 5.43 9.60
N GLN A 41 2.76 5.24 10.04
CA GLN A 41 3.93 5.35 9.16
C GLN A 41 3.89 4.31 8.03
N VAL A 42 3.58 3.04 8.33
CA VAL A 42 3.47 1.99 7.31
C VAL A 42 2.31 2.26 6.35
N GLU A 43 1.18 2.78 6.83
CA GLU A 43 0.05 3.18 5.98
C GLU A 43 0.40 4.35 5.07
N LYS A 44 1.21 5.29 5.54
CA LYS A 44 1.71 6.40 4.72
C LYS A 44 2.61 5.86 3.61
N GLU A 45 3.59 5.02 3.95
CA GLU A 45 4.46 4.39 2.95
C GLU A 45 3.67 3.59 1.91
N LEU A 46 2.64 2.85 2.32
CA LEU A 46 1.76 2.12 1.40
C LEU A 46 1.03 3.07 0.44
N ARG A 47 0.47 4.17 0.98
CA ARG A 47 -0.22 5.19 0.17
C ARG A 47 0.73 5.87 -0.81
N ASP A 48 1.93 6.22 -0.37
CA ASP A 48 2.93 6.87 -1.21
C ASP A 48 3.36 5.95 -2.36
N ILE A 49 3.61 4.66 -2.09
CA ILE A 49 3.98 3.70 -3.15
C ILE A 49 2.82 3.47 -4.13
N CYS A 50 1.56 3.39 -3.64
CA CYS A 50 0.39 3.31 -4.51
C CYS A 50 0.21 4.58 -5.36
N SER A 51 0.45 5.75 -4.79
CA SER A 51 0.38 7.03 -5.51
C SER A 51 1.42 7.09 -6.62
N ASP A 52 2.68 6.73 -6.33
CA ASP A 52 3.77 6.72 -7.31
C ASP A 52 3.46 5.84 -8.52
N ILE A 53 2.93 4.63 -8.30
CA ILE A 53 2.60 3.74 -9.43
C ILE A 53 1.40 4.24 -10.23
N LEU A 54 0.39 4.81 -9.57
CA LEU A 54 -0.76 5.42 -10.25
C LEU A 54 -0.31 6.60 -11.13
N GLU A 55 0.61 7.43 -10.64
CA GLU A 55 1.17 8.55 -11.39
C GLU A 55 1.94 8.08 -12.63
N VAL A 56 2.78 7.05 -12.50
CA VAL A 56 3.51 6.46 -13.63
C VAL A 56 2.55 5.85 -14.67
N LEU A 57 1.49 5.18 -14.21
CA LEU A 57 0.47 4.62 -15.09
C LEU A 57 -0.25 5.72 -15.89
N ASP A 58 -0.68 6.78 -15.22
CA ASP A 58 -1.47 7.85 -15.85
C ASP A 58 -0.64 8.78 -16.74
N LYS A 59 0.59 9.14 -16.33
CA LYS A 59 1.42 10.09 -17.07
C LYS A 59 2.22 9.46 -18.21
N HIS A 60 2.57 8.18 -18.11
CA HIS A 60 3.50 7.54 -19.04
C HIS A 60 2.92 6.29 -19.69
N LEU A 61 2.52 5.29 -18.91
CA LEU A 61 2.24 3.95 -19.46
C LEU A 61 0.94 3.90 -20.26
N ILE A 62 -0.15 4.46 -19.72
CA ILE A 62 -1.45 4.49 -20.40
C ILE A 62 -1.41 5.35 -21.68
N PRO A 63 -0.83 6.57 -21.67
CA PRO A 63 -0.70 7.37 -22.90
C PRO A 63 0.18 6.74 -23.98
N CYS A 64 1.24 6.03 -23.59
CA CYS A 64 2.15 5.38 -24.53
C CYS A 64 1.65 4.02 -25.04
N ALA A 65 0.57 3.47 -24.48
CA ALA A 65 0.02 2.18 -24.87
C ALA A 65 -0.68 2.27 -26.24
N THR A 66 -0.11 1.62 -27.25
CA THR A 66 -0.63 1.62 -28.63
C THR A 66 -1.56 0.45 -28.93
N THR A 67 -1.40 -0.69 -28.23
CA THR A 67 -2.20 -1.89 -28.46
C THR A 67 -3.37 -2.01 -27.48
N GLY A 68 -4.44 -2.69 -27.88
CA GLY A 68 -5.58 -2.96 -26.99
C GLY A 68 -5.19 -3.74 -25.74
N GLU A 69 -4.34 -4.76 -25.90
CA GLU A 69 -3.86 -5.59 -24.78
C GLU A 69 -3.04 -4.81 -23.75
N SER A 70 -2.15 -3.91 -24.18
CA SER A 70 -1.36 -3.08 -23.26
C SER A 70 -2.22 -2.08 -22.50
N LYS A 71 -3.21 -1.46 -23.15
CA LYS A 71 -4.18 -0.59 -22.48
C LYS A 71 -4.96 -1.35 -21.41
N VAL A 72 -5.51 -2.51 -21.74
CA VAL A 72 -6.26 -3.36 -20.79
C VAL A 72 -5.37 -3.74 -19.61
N PHE A 73 -4.12 -4.12 -19.86
CA PHE A 73 -3.16 -4.46 -18.80
C PHE A 73 -2.90 -3.28 -17.84
N TYR A 74 -2.64 -2.08 -18.37
CA TYR A 74 -2.38 -0.90 -17.53
C TYR A 74 -3.61 -0.41 -16.78
N TYR A 75 -4.80 -0.46 -17.39
CA TYR A 75 -6.04 -0.11 -16.68
C TYR A 75 -6.38 -1.12 -15.57
N LYS A 76 -6.15 -2.42 -15.81
CA LYS A 76 -6.27 -3.42 -14.74
C LYS A 76 -5.30 -3.11 -13.61
N MET A 77 -4.03 -2.84 -13.95
CA MET A 77 -3.00 -2.52 -12.97
C MET A 77 -3.34 -1.26 -12.17
N LYS A 78 -3.92 -0.23 -12.82
CA LYS A 78 -4.44 0.98 -12.14
C LYS A 78 -5.52 0.63 -11.12
N GLY A 79 -6.45 -0.26 -11.48
CA GLY A 79 -7.48 -0.75 -10.56
C GLY A 79 -6.93 -1.54 -9.37
N ASP A 80 -5.80 -2.26 -9.54
CA ASP A 80 -5.17 -3.02 -8.46
C ASP A 80 -4.50 -2.12 -7.39
N TYR A 81 -4.27 -0.83 -7.66
CA TYR A 81 -3.59 0.13 -6.77
C TYR A 81 -4.47 1.25 -6.22
N HIS A 82 -5.77 1.26 -6.56
CA HIS A 82 -6.79 2.09 -5.90
C HIS A 82 -7.40 1.35 -4.71
#